data_AF-A0A222F4G6-F1
#
_entry.id   AF-A0A222F4G6-F1
#
_cell.length_a   1.000
_cell.length_b   1.000
_cell.length_c   1.000
_cell.angle_alpha   90.00
_cell.angle_beta   90.00
_cell.angle_gamma   90.00
#
_symmetry.space_group_name_H-M   'P 1'
#
loop_
_entity.id
_entity.type
_entity.pdbx_description
1 polymer ?
#
loop_
_entity_poly.entity_id
_entity_poly.type
_entity_poly.pdbx_seq_one_letter_code
_entity_poly.pdbx_strand_id
1 'polypeptide(L)'
;MKKAIIVLILFGVIAAGVGWLLSAPTRMSDAEASALKAGDPEKGELVFWAGGCASCHAAKGAEGDALLELGGGLRLDTPFGTFVAPNISASEADGIGAWSLIDFANAMTHGTSPDGQNLYPSFPYTSYARMSGEDLGDLYAFLKTLPAVSGKAADHELGFPFNIRRGLGLWKRMFLDPDPVVSAPVGTAEVDPAVWARGRYLVEGPGHCGECHTPRDFAGGLILGSWLGGAPAPTGEGRIPDITPVDGGFGSWSAADIAYYLESGFTPDYDSVGGEMVHVQENMARLPASDREAIAAYLKAIPAVVPANN
;
A
#
# COMPACT_ATOMS: atom_id res chain seq x y z
N MET A 1 51.87 7.79 1.94
CA MET A 1 50.87 8.05 3.00
C MET A 1 49.98 9.25 2.70
N LYS A 2 50.48 10.50 2.61
CA LYS A 2 49.64 11.70 2.33
C LYS A 2 48.79 11.61 1.05
N LYS A 3 49.37 11.15 -0.07
CA LYS A 3 48.63 10.97 -1.34
C LYS A 3 47.49 9.94 -1.24
N ALA A 4 47.71 8.84 -0.52
CA ALA A 4 46.69 7.80 -0.32
C ALA A 4 45.53 8.31 0.55
N ILE A 5 45.82 9.09 1.60
CA ILE A 5 44.81 9.73 2.45
C ILE A 5 43.96 10.72 1.63
N ILE A 6 44.60 11.55 0.78
CA ILE A 6 43.88 12.49 -0.10
C ILE A 6 42.96 11.74 -1.08
N VAL A 7 43.44 10.65 -1.69
CA VAL A 7 42.62 9.83 -2.60
C VAL A 7 41.44 9.20 -1.86
N LEU A 8 41.64 8.68 -0.64
CA LEU A 8 40.56 8.12 0.16
C LEU A 8 39.52 9.17 0.56
N ILE A 9 39.96 10.36 0.96
CA ILE A 9 39.06 11.49 1.27
C ILE A 9 38.27 11.90 0.02
N LEU A 10 38.93 12.04 -1.12
CA LEU A 10 38.27 12.40 -2.37
C LEU A 10 37.23 11.36 -2.77
N PHE A 11 37.57 10.07 -2.66
CA PHE A 11 36.64 8.98 -2.91
C PHE A 11 35.45 9.02 -1.94
N GLY A 12 35.69 9.28 -0.65
CA GLY A 12 34.64 9.44 0.35
C GLY A 12 33.70 10.61 0.04
N VAL A 13 34.24 11.76 -0.39
CA VAL A 13 33.43 12.93 -0.78
C VAL A 13 32.60 12.63 -2.03
N ILE A 14 33.18 11.98 -3.04
CA ILE A 14 32.45 11.58 -4.25
C ILE A 14 31.35 10.58 -3.90
N ALA A 15 31.65 9.55 -3.11
CA ALA A 15 30.66 8.56 -2.69
C ALA A 15 29.53 9.19 -1.87
N ALA A 16 29.83 10.14 -0.98
CA ALA A 16 28.83 10.89 -0.24
C ALA A 16 27.97 11.77 -1.16
N GLY A 17 28.57 12.45 -2.13
CA GLY A 17 27.86 13.26 -3.12
C GLY A 17 26.93 12.43 -4.00
N VAL A 18 27.42 11.28 -4.49
CA VAL A 18 26.61 10.33 -5.26
C VAL A 18 25.48 9.76 -4.40
N GLY A 19 25.78 9.35 -3.16
CA GLY A 19 24.77 8.86 -2.21
C GLY A 19 23.68 9.90 -1.91
N TRP A 20 24.05 11.17 -1.75
CA TRP A 20 23.11 12.28 -1.55
C TRP A 20 22.19 12.50 -2.76
N LEU A 21 22.75 12.40 -3.98
CA LEU A 21 21.99 12.53 -5.21
C LEU A 21 21.04 11.34 -5.43
N LEU A 22 21.51 10.12 -5.21
CA LEU A 22 20.70 8.91 -5.37
C LEU A 22 19.60 8.78 -4.31
N SER A 23 19.82 9.32 -3.11
CA SER A 23 18.84 9.39 -2.03
C SER A 23 17.83 10.54 -2.18
N ALA A 24 17.95 11.36 -3.23
CA ALA A 24 16.98 12.42 -3.49
C ALA A 24 15.60 11.84 -3.79
N PRO A 25 14.53 12.47 -3.26
CA PRO A 25 13.17 12.08 -3.60
C PRO A 25 12.94 12.16 -5.10
N THR A 26 12.29 11.14 -5.63
CA THR A 26 11.78 11.12 -7.00
C THR A 26 10.38 11.72 -7.03
N ARG A 27 10.01 12.30 -8.16
CA ARG A 27 8.69 12.85 -8.42
C ARG A 27 8.25 12.45 -9.82
N MET A 28 6.95 12.51 -10.05
CA MET A 28 6.36 12.43 -11.39
C MET A 28 7.06 13.41 -12.33
N SER A 29 7.31 12.96 -13.55
CA SER A 29 7.73 13.81 -14.65
C SER A 29 6.64 14.82 -15.03
N ASP A 30 7.04 15.89 -15.72
CA ASP A 30 6.10 16.91 -16.21
C ASP A 30 5.01 16.31 -17.11
N ALA A 31 5.35 15.26 -17.86
CA ALA A 31 4.41 14.55 -18.74
C ALA A 31 3.35 13.77 -17.93
N GLU A 32 3.77 13.03 -16.90
CA GLU A 32 2.85 12.32 -16.01
C GLU A 32 1.97 13.30 -15.23
N ALA A 33 2.55 14.38 -14.71
CA ALA A 33 1.82 15.41 -13.99
C ALA A 33 0.77 16.12 -14.87
N SER A 34 1.10 16.38 -16.14
CA SER A 34 0.18 16.97 -17.11
C SER A 34 -0.93 16.02 -17.56
N ALA A 35 -0.73 14.71 -17.41
CA ALA A 35 -1.72 13.69 -17.74
C ALA A 35 -2.76 13.48 -16.63
N LEU A 36 -2.46 13.90 -15.40
CA LEU A 36 -3.42 13.85 -14.28
C LEU A 36 -4.60 14.78 -14.55
N LYS A 37 -5.79 14.31 -14.16
CA LYS A 37 -7.04 15.05 -14.33
C LYS A 37 -7.78 15.09 -13.00
N ALA A 38 -8.56 16.15 -12.80
CA ALA A 38 -9.57 16.15 -11.76
C ALA A 38 -10.51 14.96 -11.99
N GLY A 39 -10.85 14.26 -10.91
CA GLY A 39 -11.69 13.07 -10.96
C GLY A 39 -13.11 13.28 -10.48
N ASP A 40 -13.83 12.17 -10.43
CA ASP A 40 -15.20 12.01 -9.97
C ASP A 40 -15.21 11.49 -8.53
N PRO A 41 -15.77 12.23 -7.56
CA PRO A 41 -15.82 11.79 -6.17
C PRO A 41 -16.64 10.51 -5.95
N GLU A 42 -17.64 10.21 -6.78
CA GLU A 42 -18.44 8.97 -6.63
C GLU A 42 -17.58 7.73 -6.96
N LYS A 43 -16.76 7.83 -8.01
CA LYS A 43 -15.74 6.79 -8.30
C LYS A 43 -14.64 6.78 -7.24
N GLY A 44 -14.26 7.96 -6.74
CA GLY A 44 -13.23 8.12 -5.73
C GLY A 44 -13.58 7.45 -4.41
N GLU A 45 -14.87 7.38 -4.06
CA GLU A 45 -15.34 6.64 -2.90
C GLU A 45 -15.00 5.14 -3.01
N LEU A 46 -15.16 4.54 -4.19
CA LEU A 46 -14.79 3.14 -4.40
C LEU A 46 -13.28 2.92 -4.21
N VAL A 47 -12.46 3.85 -4.71
CA VAL A 47 -11.00 3.81 -4.53
C VAL A 47 -10.61 4.02 -3.06
N PHE A 48 -11.33 4.87 -2.33
CA PHE A 48 -11.13 5.11 -0.90
C PHE A 48 -11.37 3.84 -0.07
N TRP A 49 -12.46 3.13 -0.36
CA TRP A 49 -12.75 1.85 0.28
C TRP A 49 -11.78 0.76 -0.17
N ALA A 50 -11.47 0.65 -1.46
CA ALA A 50 -10.47 -0.29 -1.95
C ALA A 50 -9.09 -0.05 -1.31
N GLY A 51 -8.70 1.21 -1.13
CA GLY A 51 -7.48 1.67 -0.48
C GLY A 51 -7.44 1.49 1.04
N GLY A 52 -8.57 1.17 1.67
CA GLY A 52 -8.68 1.00 3.11
C GLY A 52 -8.29 2.24 3.92
N CYS A 53 -8.45 3.45 3.36
CA CYS A 53 -7.92 4.69 3.93
C CYS A 53 -8.43 4.94 5.36
N ALA A 54 -9.72 4.67 5.62
CA ALA A 54 -10.33 4.81 6.94
C ALA A 54 -9.67 3.93 8.01
N SER A 55 -9.16 2.75 7.65
CA SER A 55 -8.57 1.79 8.61
C SER A 55 -7.38 2.37 9.37
N CYS A 56 -6.65 3.29 8.75
CA CYS A 56 -5.50 3.96 9.36
C CYS A 56 -5.80 5.39 9.78
N HIS A 57 -6.67 6.08 9.04
CA HIS A 57 -6.84 7.52 9.17
C HIS A 57 -8.10 7.94 9.92
N ALA A 58 -9.08 7.06 10.12
CA ALA A 58 -10.18 7.35 11.04
C ALA A 58 -9.74 7.22 12.51
N ALA A 59 -10.49 7.83 13.42
CA ALA A 59 -10.25 7.67 14.84
C ALA A 59 -10.40 6.19 15.27
N LYS A 60 -9.64 5.77 16.29
CA LYS A 60 -9.73 4.40 16.80
C LYS A 60 -11.15 4.08 17.28
N GLY A 61 -11.74 3.01 16.76
CA GLY A 61 -13.11 2.59 17.07
C GLY A 61 -14.19 3.44 16.41
N ALA A 62 -13.84 4.24 15.38
CA ALA A 62 -14.82 4.92 14.56
C ALA A 62 -15.69 3.90 13.80
N GLU A 63 -16.99 4.20 13.72
CA GLU A 63 -17.99 3.41 13.02
C GLU A 63 -18.91 4.33 12.23
N GLY A 64 -19.57 3.80 11.18
CA GLY A 64 -20.47 4.58 10.33
C GLY A 64 -19.78 5.81 9.72
N ASP A 65 -20.47 6.95 9.74
CA ASP A 65 -19.97 8.20 9.14
C ASP A 65 -18.67 8.72 9.79
N ALA A 66 -18.37 8.34 11.03
CA ALA A 66 -17.13 8.71 11.69
C ALA A 66 -15.88 8.10 11.01
N LEU A 67 -16.04 7.06 10.18
CA LEU A 67 -14.97 6.51 9.35
C LEU A 67 -14.48 7.50 8.28
N LEU A 68 -15.28 8.53 7.98
CA LEU A 68 -14.94 9.59 7.03
C LEU A 68 -14.21 10.77 7.69
N GLU A 69 -14.08 10.78 9.02
CA GLU A 69 -13.31 11.78 9.76
C GLU A 69 -11.83 11.37 9.85
N LEU A 70 -11.05 11.74 8.83
CA LEU A 70 -9.69 11.24 8.61
C LEU A 70 -8.59 11.97 9.42
N GLY A 71 -8.76 12.06 10.74
CA GLY A 71 -7.84 12.75 11.67
C GLY A 71 -6.50 12.06 11.93
N GLY A 72 -6.35 10.78 11.56
CA GLY A 72 -5.15 9.99 11.79
C GLY A 72 -5.01 9.49 13.23
N GLY A 73 -3.80 9.05 13.56
CA GLY A 73 -3.42 8.66 14.92
C GLY A 73 -3.32 7.15 15.17
N LEU A 74 -3.63 6.29 14.18
CA LEU A 74 -3.32 4.87 14.29
C LEU A 74 -1.80 4.69 14.48
N ARG A 75 -1.42 3.88 15.47
CA ARG A 75 -0.03 3.55 15.78
C ARG A 75 0.28 2.15 15.28
N LEU A 76 1.34 2.02 14.48
CA LEU A 76 1.83 0.76 13.93
C LEU A 76 3.19 0.46 14.54
N ASP A 77 3.24 -0.50 15.46
CA ASP A 77 4.46 -0.91 16.14
C ASP A 77 5.21 -1.94 15.31
N THR A 78 6.39 -1.57 14.81
CA THR A 78 7.20 -2.42 13.93
C THR A 78 8.59 -2.64 14.52
N PRO A 79 9.39 -3.60 13.99
CA PRO A 79 10.80 -3.74 14.36
C PRO A 79 11.66 -2.49 14.09
N PHE A 80 11.18 -1.55 13.26
CA PHE A 80 11.87 -0.30 12.91
C PHE A 80 11.49 0.88 13.82
N GLY A 81 10.51 0.69 14.71
CA GLY A 81 9.90 1.71 15.57
C GLY A 81 8.41 1.86 15.31
N THR A 82 7.81 2.89 15.92
CA THR A 82 6.37 3.13 15.80
C THR A 82 6.07 4.16 14.72
N PHE A 83 5.32 3.75 13.71
CA PHE A 83 4.72 4.67 12.73
C PHE A 83 3.37 5.16 13.23
N VAL A 84 3.01 6.37 12.85
CA VAL A 84 1.76 7.02 13.26
C VAL A 84 1.09 7.56 12.00
N ALA A 85 -0.14 7.13 11.74
CA ALA A 85 -0.90 7.59 10.58
C ALA A 85 -1.18 9.10 10.70
N PRO A 86 -0.84 9.92 9.68
CA PRO A 86 -1.10 11.36 9.73
C PRO A 86 -2.59 11.68 9.55
N ASN A 87 -2.95 12.93 9.85
CA ASN A 87 -4.25 13.49 9.44
C ASN A 87 -4.23 13.69 7.91
N ILE A 88 -5.21 13.10 7.21
CA ILE A 88 -5.38 13.25 5.75
C ILE A 88 -6.73 13.85 5.39
N SER A 89 -7.40 14.49 6.34
CA SER A 89 -8.67 15.18 6.13
C SER A 89 -8.52 16.38 5.19
N ALA A 90 -9.65 16.97 4.78
CA ALA A 90 -9.69 18.17 3.95
C ALA A 90 -9.21 19.46 4.67
N SER A 91 -8.73 19.36 5.92
CA SER A 91 -8.15 20.47 6.66
C SER A 91 -6.92 21.06 5.94
N GLU A 92 -6.94 22.36 5.66
CA GLU A 92 -5.80 23.05 5.02
C GLU A 92 -4.59 23.20 5.95
N ALA A 93 -4.84 23.31 7.25
CA ALA A 93 -3.79 23.54 8.25
C ALA A 93 -3.16 22.24 8.76
N ASP A 94 -3.98 21.18 8.94
CA ASP A 94 -3.56 19.96 9.64
C ASP A 94 -3.62 18.70 8.76
N GLY A 95 -4.34 18.75 7.63
CA GLY A 95 -4.56 17.64 6.71
C GLY A 95 -3.93 17.87 5.33
N ILE A 96 -4.55 17.29 4.29
CA ILE A 96 -4.12 17.45 2.89
C ILE A 96 -4.90 18.55 2.15
N GLY A 97 -5.67 19.38 2.88
CA GLY A 97 -6.54 20.40 2.28
C GLY A 97 -5.81 21.40 1.39
N ALA A 98 -4.54 21.70 1.68
CA ALA A 98 -3.72 22.62 0.87
C ALA A 98 -2.94 21.94 -0.27
N TRP A 99 -2.97 20.60 -0.36
CA TRP A 99 -2.20 19.86 -1.36
C TRP A 99 -2.83 20.03 -2.75
N SER A 100 -2.00 20.06 -3.80
CA SER A 100 -2.49 19.90 -5.17
C SER A 100 -2.71 18.42 -5.51
N LEU A 101 -3.42 18.14 -6.61
CA LEU A 101 -3.53 16.77 -7.14
C LEU A 101 -2.15 16.17 -7.46
N ILE A 102 -1.20 16.99 -7.94
CA ILE A 102 0.15 16.53 -8.24
C ILE A 102 0.90 16.17 -6.96
N ASP A 103 0.73 16.94 -5.88
CA ASP A 103 1.34 16.62 -4.59
C ASP A 103 0.78 15.32 -4.01
N PHE A 104 -0.55 15.15 -4.09
CA PHE A 104 -1.22 13.92 -3.70
C PHE A 104 -0.74 12.71 -4.50
N ALA A 105 -0.70 12.82 -5.83
CA ALA A 105 -0.24 11.75 -6.70
C ALA A 105 1.25 11.39 -6.46
N ASN A 106 2.12 12.38 -6.21
CA ASN A 106 3.52 12.14 -5.82
C ASN A 106 3.65 11.40 -4.48
N ALA A 107 2.82 11.74 -3.50
CA ALA A 107 2.80 11.02 -2.24
C ALA A 107 2.39 9.56 -2.47
N MET A 108 1.27 9.34 -3.16
CA MET A 108 0.71 8.02 -3.43
C MET A 108 1.63 7.13 -4.26
N THR A 109 2.27 7.64 -5.31
CA THR A 109 3.00 6.79 -6.27
C THR A 109 4.52 6.80 -6.08
N HIS A 110 5.08 7.88 -5.52
CA HIS A 110 6.52 8.04 -5.38
C HIS A 110 6.98 8.09 -3.91
N GLY A 111 6.04 8.10 -2.95
CA GLY A 111 6.37 8.29 -1.54
C GLY A 111 7.13 9.59 -1.33
N THR A 112 6.68 10.69 -1.95
CA THR A 112 7.32 11.99 -1.87
C THR A 112 6.30 13.05 -1.45
N SER A 113 6.58 13.74 -0.35
CA SER A 113 5.73 14.80 0.19
C SER A 113 5.81 16.10 -0.64
N PRO A 114 4.84 17.04 -0.47
CA PRO A 114 4.87 18.34 -1.14
C PRO A 114 6.17 19.12 -0.91
N ASP A 115 6.71 19.05 0.32
CA ASP A 115 7.97 19.70 0.69
C ASP A 115 9.23 18.95 0.23
N GLY A 116 9.08 17.82 -0.48
CA GLY A 116 10.19 17.09 -1.09
C GLY A 116 10.96 16.25 -0.09
N GLN A 117 10.25 15.55 0.79
CA GLN A 117 10.82 14.52 1.66
C GLN A 117 10.36 13.14 1.20
N ASN A 118 11.19 12.13 1.45
CA ASN A 118 10.75 10.74 1.28
C ASN A 118 9.80 10.38 2.44
N LEU A 119 8.60 9.91 2.10
CA LEU A 119 7.65 9.31 3.02
C LEU A 119 8.10 7.89 3.38
N TYR A 120 7.71 7.42 4.57
CA TYR A 120 7.99 6.07 5.03
C TYR A 120 7.08 5.05 4.32
N PRO A 121 7.59 3.86 3.96
CA PRO A 121 6.83 2.84 3.23
C PRO A 121 5.74 2.15 4.06
N SER A 122 5.57 2.52 5.33
CA SER A 122 4.35 2.18 6.09
C SER A 122 3.10 2.85 5.51
N PHE A 123 3.28 3.94 4.77
CA PHE A 123 2.34 4.38 3.75
C PHE A 123 2.61 3.55 2.49
N PRO A 124 1.69 2.69 2.03
CA PRO A 124 1.97 1.64 1.04
C PRO A 124 2.04 2.17 -0.40
N TYR A 125 2.83 3.25 -0.61
CA TYR A 125 3.05 3.85 -1.91
C TYR A 125 3.71 2.90 -2.92
N THR A 126 4.36 1.82 -2.46
CA THR A 126 4.89 0.75 -3.31
C THR A 126 3.81 -0.09 -3.97
N SER A 127 2.64 -0.19 -3.33
CA SER A 127 1.45 -0.78 -3.94
C SER A 127 0.71 0.27 -4.77
N TYR A 128 0.50 1.47 -4.22
CA TYR A 128 -0.21 2.55 -4.91
C TYR A 128 0.51 3.10 -6.15
N ALA A 129 1.80 2.83 -6.33
CA ALA A 129 2.52 3.11 -7.58
C ALA A 129 1.89 2.44 -8.80
N ARG A 130 1.06 1.39 -8.62
CA ARG A 130 0.31 0.69 -9.66
C ARG A 130 -1.09 1.27 -9.91
N MET A 131 -1.48 2.31 -9.17
CA MET A 131 -2.78 2.97 -9.36
C MET A 131 -2.81 3.78 -10.66
N SER A 132 -3.99 3.83 -11.28
CA SER A 132 -4.20 4.62 -12.48
C SER A 132 -4.20 6.12 -12.14
N GLY A 133 -3.81 6.98 -13.09
CA GLY A 133 -3.93 8.43 -12.93
C GLY A 133 -5.38 8.91 -12.79
N GLU A 134 -6.35 8.17 -13.36
CA GLU A 134 -7.78 8.43 -13.21
C GLU A 134 -8.21 8.18 -11.76
N ASP A 135 -7.91 7.01 -11.20
CA ASP A 135 -8.26 6.64 -9.83
C ASP A 135 -7.58 7.54 -8.79
N LEU A 136 -6.36 8.03 -9.06
CA LEU A 136 -5.71 9.04 -8.21
C LEU A 136 -6.48 10.38 -8.22
N GLY A 137 -6.97 10.79 -9.40
CA GLY A 137 -7.81 11.98 -9.55
C GLY A 137 -9.16 11.82 -8.86
N ASP A 138 -9.80 10.66 -9.01
CA ASP A 138 -11.10 10.31 -8.42
C ASP A 138 -10.98 10.25 -6.89
N LEU A 139 -10.00 9.52 -6.36
CA LEU A 139 -9.74 9.43 -4.92
C LEU A 139 -9.46 10.82 -4.33
N TYR A 140 -8.63 11.63 -4.99
CA TYR A 140 -8.37 12.99 -4.54
C TYR A 140 -9.66 13.82 -4.54
N ALA A 141 -10.50 13.73 -5.56
CA ALA A 141 -11.78 14.43 -5.61
C ALA A 141 -12.69 14.03 -4.44
N PHE A 142 -12.77 12.73 -4.11
CA PHE A 142 -13.54 12.23 -2.97
C PHE A 142 -12.99 12.72 -1.63
N LEU A 143 -11.67 12.62 -1.39
CA LEU A 143 -11.07 13.09 -0.14
C LEU A 143 -11.33 14.58 0.13
N LYS A 144 -11.50 15.39 -0.93
CA LYS A 144 -11.81 16.82 -0.83
C LYS A 144 -13.28 17.11 -0.48
N THR A 145 -14.18 16.12 -0.56
CA THR A 145 -15.57 16.25 -0.09
C THR A 145 -15.73 15.93 1.39
N LEU A 146 -14.76 15.22 1.98
CA LEU A 146 -14.83 14.74 3.36
C LEU A 146 -14.65 15.87 4.39
N PRO A 147 -15.12 15.68 5.64
CA PRO A 147 -14.97 16.66 6.71
C PRO A 147 -13.51 17.05 6.96
N ALA A 148 -13.27 18.33 7.24
CA ALA A 148 -11.99 18.78 7.77
C ALA A 148 -11.89 18.44 9.26
N VAL A 149 -10.81 17.76 9.66
CA VAL A 149 -10.53 17.41 11.05
C VAL A 149 -9.36 18.25 11.53
N SER A 150 -9.52 18.94 12.67
CA SER A 150 -8.47 19.75 13.28
C SER A 150 -7.50 18.90 14.11
N GLY A 151 -6.25 19.34 14.17
CA GLY A 151 -5.19 18.71 14.95
C GLY A 151 -4.27 17.84 14.11
N LYS A 152 -2.97 17.94 14.41
CA LYS A 152 -1.92 17.12 13.82
C LYS A 152 -1.75 15.84 14.64
N ALA A 153 -1.72 14.69 13.97
CA ALA A 153 -1.30 13.43 14.58
C ALA A 153 0.15 13.52 15.11
N ALA A 154 0.48 12.66 16.08
CA ALA A 154 1.84 12.59 16.62
C ALA A 154 2.86 12.23 15.52
N ASP A 155 4.10 12.69 15.66
CA ASP A 155 5.19 12.29 14.79
C ASP A 155 5.56 10.81 15.03
N HIS A 156 6.25 10.20 14.06
CA HIS A 156 6.74 8.83 14.23
C HIS A 156 7.83 8.73 15.31
N GLU A 157 7.91 7.59 15.96
CA GLU A 157 8.88 7.29 17.01
C GLU A 157 9.92 6.31 16.47
N LEU A 158 10.85 6.83 15.66
CA LEU A 158 11.87 6.03 14.99
C LEU A 158 13.26 6.36 15.54
N GLY A 159 14.04 5.31 15.84
CA GLY A 159 15.44 5.44 16.24
C GLY A 159 16.38 5.62 15.06
N PHE A 160 17.63 5.98 15.34
CA PHE A 160 18.70 5.90 14.34
C PHE A 160 18.92 4.42 13.92
N PRO A 161 19.10 4.12 12.62
CA PRO A 161 19.23 5.05 11.50
C PRO A 161 17.90 5.40 10.78
N PHE A 162 16.77 4.82 11.19
CA PHE A 162 15.48 4.92 10.50
C PHE A 162 14.83 6.32 10.56
N ASN A 163 15.25 7.18 11.50
CA ASN A 163 14.85 8.59 11.52
C ASN A 163 15.44 9.43 10.37
N ILE A 164 16.42 8.92 9.60
CA ILE A 164 17.04 9.63 8.48
C ILE A 164 16.32 9.30 7.17
N ARG A 165 15.32 10.11 6.80
CA ARG A 165 14.48 9.94 5.59
C ARG A 165 15.25 9.87 4.26
N ARG A 166 16.51 10.34 4.20
CA ARG A 166 17.34 10.19 2.99
C ARG A 166 17.62 8.72 2.67
N GLY A 167 17.80 7.85 3.66
CA GLY A 167 18.00 6.41 3.42
C GLY A 167 16.88 5.79 2.58
N LEU A 168 15.65 6.29 2.74
CA LEU A 168 14.48 5.83 1.99
C LEU A 168 14.59 6.09 0.49
N GLY A 169 15.34 7.11 0.05
CA GLY A 169 15.56 7.35 -1.37
C GLY A 169 16.31 6.19 -2.03
N LEU A 170 17.30 5.62 -1.35
CA LEU A 170 18.01 4.43 -1.81
C LEU A 170 17.13 3.18 -1.70
N TRP A 171 16.36 3.06 -0.61
CA TRP A 171 15.39 1.99 -0.43
C TRP A 171 14.38 1.94 -1.59
N LYS A 172 13.82 3.09 -1.99
CA LYS A 172 12.89 3.19 -3.12
C LYS A 172 13.51 2.70 -4.43
N ARG A 173 14.79 2.93 -4.68
CA ARG A 173 15.45 2.40 -5.89
C ARG A 173 15.53 0.87 -5.95
N MET A 174 15.39 0.19 -4.81
CA MET A 174 15.42 -1.26 -4.73
C MET A 174 14.01 -1.88 -4.73
N PHE A 175 13.02 -1.17 -4.17
CA PHE A 175 11.71 -1.78 -3.85
C PHE A 175 10.49 -1.03 -4.41
N LEU A 176 10.65 0.18 -4.95
CA LEU A 176 9.57 0.88 -5.63
C LEU A 176 9.56 0.48 -7.11
N ASP A 177 8.63 -0.39 -7.45
CA ASP A 177 8.42 -0.87 -8.81
C ASP A 177 6.94 -0.71 -9.19
N PRO A 178 6.61 0.19 -10.15
CA PRO A 178 5.25 0.39 -10.62
C PRO A 178 4.76 -0.74 -11.54
N ASP A 179 5.63 -1.66 -11.96
CA ASP A 179 5.23 -2.76 -12.80
C ASP A 179 4.41 -3.78 -11.99
N PRO A 180 3.48 -4.49 -12.65
CA PRO A 180 2.72 -5.55 -12.00
C PRO A 180 3.61 -6.71 -11.55
N VAL A 181 3.31 -7.26 -10.38
CA VAL A 181 4.03 -8.42 -9.82
C VAL A 181 3.73 -9.68 -10.63
N VAL A 182 2.46 -9.89 -10.99
CA VAL A 182 2.04 -10.97 -11.88
C VAL A 182 1.66 -10.39 -13.24
N SER A 183 2.38 -10.80 -14.29
CA SER A 183 2.21 -10.25 -15.63
C SER A 183 1.09 -10.90 -16.44
N ALA A 184 0.77 -12.17 -16.17
CA ALA A 184 -0.27 -12.92 -16.87
C ALA A 184 -0.92 -13.96 -15.94
N PRO A 185 -2.19 -14.33 -16.17
CA PRO A 185 -2.84 -15.40 -15.43
C PRO A 185 -2.10 -16.72 -15.66
N VAL A 186 -2.02 -17.54 -14.61
CA VAL A 186 -1.48 -18.90 -14.68
C VAL A 186 -2.55 -19.91 -14.27
N GLY A 187 -2.46 -21.13 -14.78
CA GLY A 187 -3.40 -22.22 -14.49
C GLY A 187 -4.08 -22.77 -15.74
N THR A 188 -5.02 -23.70 -15.52
CA THR A 188 -5.75 -24.42 -16.59
C THR A 188 -7.16 -23.89 -16.83
N ALA A 189 -7.68 -23.05 -15.93
CA ALA A 189 -9.00 -22.45 -16.08
C ALA A 189 -8.93 -21.23 -17.01
N GLU A 190 -9.83 -21.14 -17.98
CA GLU A 190 -10.02 -19.92 -18.75
C GLU A 190 -10.60 -18.84 -17.82
N VAL A 191 -9.86 -17.75 -17.64
CA VAL A 191 -10.31 -16.55 -16.94
C VAL A 191 -10.47 -15.43 -17.95
N ASP A 192 -11.54 -14.64 -17.83
CA ASP A 192 -11.71 -13.45 -18.66
C ASP A 192 -10.52 -12.49 -18.42
N PRO A 193 -9.77 -12.09 -19.46
CA PRO A 193 -8.59 -11.25 -19.30
C PRO A 193 -8.87 -9.89 -18.65
N ALA A 194 -10.05 -9.29 -18.90
CA ALA A 194 -10.42 -8.01 -18.32
C ALA A 194 -10.77 -8.15 -16.83
N VAL A 195 -11.49 -9.22 -16.47
CA VAL A 195 -11.81 -9.53 -15.06
C VAL A 195 -10.53 -9.81 -14.28
N TRP A 196 -9.62 -10.62 -14.82
CA TRP A 196 -8.34 -10.91 -14.19
C TRP A 196 -7.47 -9.65 -14.05
N ALA A 197 -7.41 -8.81 -15.08
CA ALA A 197 -6.67 -7.55 -15.03
C ALA A 197 -7.24 -6.58 -13.97
N ARG A 198 -8.57 -6.51 -13.82
CA ARG A 198 -9.22 -5.74 -12.76
C ARG A 198 -8.87 -6.28 -11.37
N GLY A 199 -8.90 -7.61 -11.20
CA GLY A 199 -8.52 -8.26 -9.96
C GLY A 199 -7.08 -7.98 -9.57
N ARG A 200 -6.16 -8.13 -10.54
CA ARG A 200 -4.75 -7.79 -10.36
C ARG A 200 -4.57 -6.35 -9.93
N TYR A 201 -5.23 -5.43 -10.62
CA TYR A 201 -5.18 -4.02 -10.28
C TYR A 201 -5.58 -3.81 -8.82
N LEU A 202 -6.73 -4.32 -8.39
CA LEU A 202 -7.22 -4.18 -7.03
C LEU A 202 -6.28 -4.82 -6.00
N VAL A 203 -5.75 -6.01 -6.26
CA VAL A 203 -4.91 -6.75 -5.30
C VAL A 203 -3.49 -6.18 -5.17
N GLU A 204 -2.84 -5.86 -6.30
CA GLU A 204 -1.45 -5.38 -6.33
C GLU A 204 -1.33 -3.85 -6.13
N GLY A 205 -2.43 -3.13 -6.36
CA GLY A 205 -2.51 -1.66 -6.32
C GLY A 205 -3.26 -1.15 -5.09
N PRO A 206 -4.47 -0.57 -5.23
CA PRO A 206 -5.18 0.08 -4.13
C PRO A 206 -5.48 -0.86 -2.96
N GLY A 207 -5.83 -2.13 -3.19
CA GLY A 207 -6.11 -3.10 -2.12
C GLY A 207 -4.86 -3.59 -1.38
N HIS A 208 -3.66 -3.33 -1.92
CA HIS A 208 -2.36 -3.52 -1.27
C HIS A 208 -2.21 -4.85 -0.50
N CYS A 209 -2.84 -5.93 -0.97
CA CYS A 209 -2.93 -7.19 -0.22
C CYS A 209 -1.53 -7.80 0.01
N GLY A 210 -0.62 -7.53 -0.92
CA GLY A 210 0.79 -7.89 -0.83
C GLY A 210 1.50 -7.35 0.40
N GLU A 211 1.07 -6.21 0.97
CA GLU A 211 1.75 -5.60 2.11
C GLU A 211 1.63 -6.42 3.40
N CYS A 212 0.58 -7.26 3.50
CA CYS A 212 0.37 -8.18 4.62
C CYS A 212 0.63 -9.64 4.22
N HIS A 213 0.25 -10.06 3.01
CA HIS A 213 0.32 -11.45 2.58
C HIS A 213 1.65 -11.84 1.93
N THR A 214 2.64 -10.94 1.84
CA THR A 214 3.98 -11.25 1.30
C THR A 214 5.05 -11.05 2.37
N PRO A 215 5.99 -11.99 2.54
CA PRO A 215 7.05 -11.83 3.54
C PRO A 215 7.99 -10.67 3.16
N ARG A 216 8.64 -10.10 4.17
CA ARG A 216 9.61 -9.00 4.00
C ARG A 216 11.03 -9.45 4.29
N ASP A 217 11.98 -8.81 3.61
CA ASP A 217 13.40 -8.97 3.91
C ASP A 217 13.83 -8.11 5.12
N PHE A 218 15.11 -8.18 5.47
CA PHE A 218 15.67 -7.44 6.60
C PHE A 218 15.63 -5.91 6.42
N ALA A 219 15.47 -5.41 5.19
CA ALA A 219 15.33 -4.00 4.86
C ALA A 219 13.86 -3.55 4.82
N GLY A 220 12.92 -4.47 5.10
CA GLY A 220 11.48 -4.21 5.09
C GLY A 220 10.84 -4.24 3.70
N GLY A 221 11.58 -4.60 2.65
CA GLY A 221 11.07 -4.75 1.29
C GLY A 221 10.32 -6.07 1.11
N LEU A 222 9.30 -6.08 0.25
CA LEU A 222 8.56 -7.32 -0.06
C LEU A 222 9.45 -8.29 -0.85
N ILE A 223 9.44 -9.57 -0.46
CA ILE A 223 10.11 -10.64 -1.20
C ILE A 223 9.15 -11.12 -2.29
N LEU A 224 9.17 -10.46 -3.45
CA LEU A 224 8.23 -10.72 -4.55
C LEU A 224 8.26 -12.17 -5.08
N GLY A 225 9.37 -12.90 -4.89
CA GLY A 225 9.44 -14.33 -5.20
C GLY A 225 8.52 -15.21 -4.33
N SER A 226 7.96 -14.66 -3.25
CA SER A 226 6.97 -15.28 -2.36
C SER A 226 5.68 -14.46 -2.32
N TRP A 227 5.35 -13.77 -3.41
CA TRP A 227 4.15 -12.94 -3.54
C TRP A 227 2.91 -13.66 -3.04
N LEU A 228 2.23 -13.06 -2.05
CA LEU A 228 1.00 -13.56 -1.43
C LEU A 228 1.10 -14.91 -0.70
N GLY A 229 2.32 -15.46 -0.50
CA GLY A 229 2.59 -16.74 0.17
C GLY A 229 2.45 -16.73 1.70
N GLY A 230 1.90 -15.66 2.27
CA GLY A 230 1.75 -15.44 3.70
C GLY A 230 3.02 -14.91 4.37
N ALA A 231 2.86 -14.30 5.54
CA ALA A 231 3.95 -13.65 6.27
C ALA A 231 3.73 -13.73 7.78
N PRO A 232 4.78 -13.60 8.61
CA PRO A 232 4.60 -13.24 10.01
C PRO A 232 3.74 -11.98 10.13
N ALA A 233 2.87 -11.91 11.14
CA ALA A 233 2.10 -10.70 11.39
C ALA A 233 3.05 -9.49 11.54
N PRO A 234 2.80 -8.37 10.84
CA PRO A 234 3.68 -7.20 10.90
C PRO A 234 3.66 -6.53 12.29
N THR A 235 2.60 -6.74 13.05
CA THR A 235 2.39 -6.29 14.43
C THR A 235 2.06 -7.50 15.32
N GLY A 236 2.85 -7.76 16.36
CA GLY A 236 2.54 -8.78 17.38
C GLY A 236 2.83 -10.25 17.00
N GLU A 237 2.08 -11.17 17.63
CA GLU A 237 2.21 -12.63 17.46
C GLU A 237 1.14 -13.15 16.49
N GLY A 238 1.54 -13.93 15.49
CA GLY A 238 0.63 -14.53 14.52
C GLY A 238 1.24 -14.68 13.14
N ARG A 239 0.47 -15.27 12.21
CA ARG A 239 0.85 -15.43 10.81
C ARG A 239 -0.31 -15.02 9.92
N ILE A 240 -0.02 -14.12 8.98
CA ILE A 240 -0.91 -13.79 7.87
C ILE A 240 -0.89 -14.97 6.89
N PRO A 241 -2.05 -15.51 6.50
CA PRO A 241 -2.12 -16.74 5.72
C PRO A 241 -1.60 -16.57 4.29
N ASP A 242 -1.20 -17.68 3.69
CA ASP A 242 -0.98 -17.80 2.25
C ASP A 242 -2.34 -17.70 1.52
N ILE A 243 -2.44 -16.81 0.54
CA ILE A 243 -3.64 -16.62 -0.28
C ILE A 243 -3.40 -16.94 -1.76
N THR A 244 -2.35 -17.70 -2.06
CA THR A 244 -2.10 -18.28 -3.38
C THR A 244 -2.90 -19.59 -3.56
N PRO A 245 -3.05 -20.11 -4.78
CA PRO A 245 -3.85 -21.31 -5.04
C PRO A 245 -3.09 -22.60 -4.68
N VAL A 246 -2.63 -22.73 -3.43
CA VAL A 246 -1.99 -23.93 -2.86
C VAL A 246 -3.04 -24.93 -2.35
N ASP A 247 -2.72 -26.22 -2.36
CA ASP A 247 -3.63 -27.24 -1.83
C ASP A 247 -3.87 -27.08 -0.33
N GLY A 248 -5.15 -27.03 0.07
CA GLY A 248 -5.57 -26.83 1.46
C GLY A 248 -5.66 -25.35 1.87
N GLY A 249 -6.44 -25.05 2.91
CA GLY A 249 -6.69 -23.67 3.33
C GLY A 249 -7.34 -22.83 2.23
N PHE A 250 -6.85 -21.61 2.02
CA PHE A 250 -7.40 -20.66 1.04
C PHE A 250 -7.48 -21.22 -0.39
N GLY A 251 -6.47 -21.97 -0.84
CA GLY A 251 -6.48 -22.47 -2.22
C GLY A 251 -7.53 -23.56 -2.48
N SER A 252 -8.12 -24.15 -1.43
CA SER A 252 -9.29 -25.05 -1.56
C SER A 252 -10.61 -24.32 -1.81
N TRP A 253 -10.68 -23.01 -1.57
CA TRP A 253 -11.88 -22.22 -1.77
C TRP A 253 -12.13 -22.00 -3.27
N SER A 254 -13.41 -22.00 -3.65
CA SER A 254 -13.82 -21.56 -4.98
C SER A 254 -13.68 -20.04 -5.12
N ALA A 255 -13.70 -19.52 -6.34
CA ALA A 255 -13.72 -18.07 -6.55
C ALA A 255 -14.96 -17.42 -5.92
N ALA A 256 -16.11 -18.13 -5.92
CA ALA A 256 -17.33 -17.66 -5.28
C ALA A 256 -17.20 -17.59 -3.75
N ASP A 257 -16.53 -18.57 -3.14
CA ASP A 257 -16.24 -18.58 -1.71
C ASP A 257 -15.37 -17.38 -1.30
N ILE A 258 -14.35 -17.06 -2.10
CA ILE A 258 -13.48 -15.90 -1.86
C ILE A 258 -14.27 -14.59 -1.98
N ALA A 259 -15.08 -14.44 -3.03
CA ALA A 259 -15.91 -13.25 -3.20
C ALA A 259 -16.91 -13.07 -2.05
N TYR A 260 -17.53 -14.16 -1.60
CA TYR A 260 -18.45 -14.17 -0.46
C TYR A 260 -17.75 -13.89 0.87
N TYR A 261 -16.53 -14.38 1.06
CA TYR A 261 -15.71 -14.05 2.23
C TYR A 261 -15.40 -12.55 2.29
N LEU A 262 -15.02 -11.93 1.16
CA LEU A 262 -14.79 -10.48 1.09
C LEU A 262 -16.07 -9.67 1.32
N GLU A 263 -17.23 -10.22 0.96
CA GLU A 263 -18.53 -9.61 1.22
C GLU A 263 -18.97 -9.70 2.69
N SER A 264 -18.85 -10.88 3.28
CA SER A 264 -19.55 -11.23 4.52
C SER A 264 -18.64 -11.43 5.73
N GLY A 265 -17.35 -11.67 5.49
CA GLY A 265 -16.39 -12.09 6.52
C GLY A 265 -16.49 -13.56 6.91
N PHE A 266 -17.39 -14.36 6.32
CA PHE A 266 -17.50 -15.78 6.65
C PHE A 266 -16.67 -16.66 5.72
N THR A 267 -15.98 -17.63 6.31
CA THR A 267 -15.30 -18.70 5.57
C THR A 267 -16.32 -19.74 5.07
N PRO A 268 -15.97 -20.59 4.09
CA PRO A 268 -16.84 -21.68 3.63
C PRO A 268 -17.26 -22.68 4.73
N ASP A 269 -16.45 -22.78 5.78
CA ASP A 269 -16.71 -23.63 6.94
C ASP A 269 -17.48 -22.89 8.06
N TYR A 270 -18.05 -21.72 7.75
CA TYR A 270 -18.84 -20.86 8.66
C TYR A 270 -18.06 -20.28 9.86
N ASP A 271 -16.72 -20.24 9.76
CA ASP A 271 -15.90 -19.43 10.67
C ASP A 271 -15.90 -17.96 10.23
N SER A 272 -15.46 -17.04 11.07
CA SER A 272 -15.43 -15.60 10.78
C SER A 272 -14.01 -15.04 10.66
N VAL A 273 -13.83 -14.04 9.82
CA VAL A 273 -12.61 -13.23 9.74
C VAL A 273 -12.27 -12.63 11.11
N GLY A 274 -10.98 -12.63 11.44
CA GLY A 274 -10.46 -12.08 12.70
C GLY A 274 -9.23 -11.21 12.49
N GLY A 275 -8.84 -10.50 13.54
CA GLY A 275 -7.68 -9.60 13.54
C GLY A 275 -7.86 -8.41 12.60
N GLU A 276 -6.74 -7.88 12.10
CA GLU A 276 -6.72 -6.70 11.22
C GLU A 276 -7.43 -6.93 9.87
N MET A 277 -7.62 -8.19 9.46
CA MET A 277 -8.33 -8.53 8.23
C MET A 277 -9.83 -8.17 8.29
N VAL A 278 -10.40 -7.98 9.49
CA VAL A 278 -11.79 -7.51 9.66
C VAL A 278 -11.98 -6.17 8.96
N HIS A 279 -11.08 -5.21 9.19
CA HIS A 279 -11.17 -3.88 8.56
C HIS A 279 -11.02 -3.95 7.05
N VAL A 280 -10.10 -4.79 6.56
CA VAL A 280 -9.94 -5.03 5.11
C VAL A 280 -11.23 -5.59 4.52
N GLN A 281 -11.85 -6.57 5.17
CA GLN A 281 -13.08 -7.17 4.73
C GLN A 281 -14.24 -6.16 4.72
N GLU A 282 -14.43 -5.38 5.79
CA GLU A 282 -15.46 -4.34 5.85
C GLU A 282 -15.32 -3.32 4.72
N ASN A 283 -14.07 -2.97 4.36
CA ASN A 283 -13.79 -2.12 3.21
C ASN A 283 -14.17 -2.80 1.89
N MET A 284 -13.77 -4.06 1.69
CA MET A 284 -14.11 -4.82 0.49
C MET A 284 -15.62 -5.06 0.33
N ALA A 285 -16.36 -5.18 1.44
CA ALA A 285 -17.81 -5.36 1.44
C ALA A 285 -18.56 -4.16 0.83
N ARG A 286 -17.93 -2.97 0.82
CA ARG A 286 -18.47 -1.74 0.21
C ARG A 286 -18.24 -1.67 -1.30
N LEU A 287 -17.37 -2.52 -1.85
CA LEU A 287 -17.13 -2.57 -3.28
C LEU A 287 -18.23 -3.33 -4.02
N PRO A 288 -18.47 -3.03 -5.32
CA PRO A 288 -19.38 -3.81 -6.15
C PRO A 288 -19.00 -5.29 -6.18
N ALA A 289 -19.99 -6.17 -6.33
CA ALA A 289 -19.77 -7.61 -6.44
C ALA A 289 -18.73 -7.97 -7.53
N SER A 290 -18.76 -7.26 -8.66
CA SER A 290 -17.81 -7.44 -9.77
C SER A 290 -16.35 -7.23 -9.37
N ASP A 291 -16.06 -6.34 -8.42
CA ASP A 291 -14.70 -6.10 -7.94
C ASP A 291 -14.23 -7.22 -7.01
N ARG A 292 -15.10 -7.71 -6.12
CA ARG A 292 -14.81 -8.88 -5.27
C ARG A 292 -14.61 -10.15 -6.08
N GLU A 293 -15.43 -10.34 -7.12
CA GLU A 293 -15.29 -11.43 -8.10
C GLU A 293 -13.98 -11.32 -8.90
N ALA A 294 -13.61 -10.11 -9.32
CA ALA A 294 -12.35 -9.88 -10.02
C ALA A 294 -11.14 -10.20 -9.12
N ILE A 295 -11.16 -9.76 -7.85
CA ILE A 295 -10.13 -10.12 -6.86
C ILE A 295 -10.02 -11.65 -6.74
N ALA A 296 -11.15 -12.35 -6.59
CA ALA A 296 -11.17 -13.81 -6.49
C ALA A 296 -10.60 -14.48 -7.76
N ALA A 297 -10.97 -13.98 -8.95
CA ALA A 297 -10.48 -14.49 -10.22
C ALA A 297 -8.96 -14.33 -10.36
N TYR A 298 -8.40 -13.20 -9.90
CA TYR A 298 -6.96 -13.00 -9.84
C TYR A 298 -6.28 -13.99 -8.89
N LEU A 299 -6.75 -14.09 -7.64
CA LEU A 299 -6.13 -14.96 -6.62
C LEU A 299 -6.17 -16.46 -6.98
N LYS A 300 -7.15 -16.90 -7.78
CA LYS A 300 -7.18 -18.27 -8.31
C LYS A 300 -6.24 -18.51 -9.50
N ALA A 301 -5.73 -17.46 -10.13
CA ALA A 301 -4.94 -17.51 -11.36
C ALA A 301 -3.56 -16.84 -11.21
N ILE A 302 -2.95 -16.93 -10.03
CA ILE A 302 -1.56 -16.56 -9.75
C ILE A 302 -0.70 -17.79 -9.44
N PRO A 303 0.64 -17.71 -9.56
CA PRO A 303 1.51 -18.82 -9.19
C PRO A 303 1.34 -19.18 -7.71
N ALA A 304 1.19 -20.47 -7.42
CA ALA A 304 1.23 -20.98 -6.05
C ALA A 304 2.66 -20.84 -5.49
N VAL A 305 2.78 -20.32 -4.28
CA VAL A 305 4.06 -20.32 -3.57
C VAL A 305 4.18 -21.66 -2.84
N VAL A 306 5.00 -22.56 -3.36
CA VAL A 306 5.30 -23.81 -2.65
C VAL A 306 6.08 -23.44 -1.39
N PRO A 307 5.63 -23.82 -0.18
CA PRO A 307 6.38 -23.55 1.04
C PRO A 307 7.80 -24.11 0.88
N ALA A 308 8.81 -23.29 1.16
CA ALA A 308 10.14 -23.84 1.37
C ALA A 308 10.03 -24.85 2.52
N ASN A 309 10.32 -26.11 2.24
CA ASN A 309 10.43 -27.12 3.29
C ASN A 309 11.47 -26.62 4.29
N ASN A 310 11.01 -26.15 5.46
CA ASN A 310 11.86 -25.92 6.62
C ASN A 310 12.08 -27.24 7.34
#